data_AF-A0AAW7DPM5-F1
#
_entry.id   AF-A0AAW7DPM5-F1
#
_cell.length_a   1.000
_cell.length_b   1.000
_cell.length_c   1.000
_cell.angle_alpha   90.00
_cell.angle_beta   90.00
_cell.angle_gamma   90.00
#
_symmetry.space_group_name_H-M   'P 1'
#
loop_
_entity.id
_entity.type
_entity.pdbx_description
1 polymer ?
#
loop_
_entity_poly.entity_id
_entity_poly.type
_entity_poly.pdbx_seq_one_letter_code
_entity_poly.pdbx_strand_id
1 'polypeptide(L)'
;MKTNDYGMLFEDIIKNIFGVPKTTIYFAGYYDTNPYVFKSMLLTICIYEINYNDDKYTEEELEIIKDYERKASKNENSNSDDINFLEFLKTSKEL
;
A
#
# COMPACT_ATOMS: atom_id res chain seq x y z
N MET A 1 6.93 -5.56 -22.77
CA MET A 1 6.43 -5.70 -21.39
C MET A 1 6.36 -4.30 -20.81
N LYS A 2 5.20 -3.83 -20.36
CA LYS A 2 5.16 -2.67 -19.46
C LYS A 2 5.78 -3.16 -18.16
N THR A 3 6.96 -2.68 -17.81
CA THR A 3 7.45 -2.78 -16.44
C THR A 3 6.42 -2.05 -15.59
N ASN A 4 5.71 -2.76 -14.70
CA ASN A 4 4.83 -2.11 -13.73
C ASN A 4 5.74 -1.22 -12.87
N ASP A 5 5.57 0.09 -12.96
CA ASP A 5 6.29 1.05 -12.13
C ASP A 5 5.62 1.06 -10.74
N TYR A 6 6.08 0.17 -9.86
CA TYR A 6 5.51 0.02 -8.52
C TYR A 6 5.74 1.25 -7.64
N GLY A 7 6.75 2.06 -7.94
CA GLY A 7 6.94 3.37 -7.30
C GLY A 7 5.79 4.31 -7.66
N MET A 8 5.47 4.43 -8.94
CA MET A 8 4.32 5.24 -9.38
C MET A 8 2.99 4.69 -8.87
N LEU A 9 2.81 3.37 -8.85
CA LEU A 9 1.61 2.75 -8.28
C LEU A 9 1.46 3.10 -6.78
N PHE A 10 2.54 3.02 -6.02
CA PHE A 10 2.55 3.44 -4.62
C PHE A 10 2.17 4.92 -4.47
N GLU A 11 2.70 5.80 -5.32
CA GLU A 11 2.35 7.22 -5.29
C GLU A 11 0.86 7.48 -5.59
N ASP A 12 0.29 6.77 -6.57
CA ASP A 12 -1.13 6.89 -6.92
C ASP A 12 -2.04 6.41 -5.77
N ILE A 13 -1.68 5.28 -5.14
CA ILE A 13 -2.38 4.76 -3.95
C ILE A 13 -2.33 5.77 -2.81
N ILE A 14 -1.16 6.33 -2.50
CA ILE A 14 -1.01 7.33 -1.44
C ILE A 14 -1.90 8.55 -1.69
N LYS A 15 -1.91 9.06 -2.93
CA LYS A 15 -2.74 10.22 -3.29
C LYS A 15 -4.23 9.90 -3.26
N ASN A 16 -4.63 8.68 -3.60
CA ASN A 16 -6.02 8.27 -3.53
C ASN A 16 -6.50 8.17 -2.08
N ILE A 17 -5.70 7.57 -1.20
CA ILE A 17 -6.08 7.30 0.19
C ILE A 17 -5.96 8.55 1.07
N PHE A 18 -4.83 9.26 0.99
CA PHE A 18 -4.53 10.40 1.87
C PHE A 18 -4.78 11.76 1.20
N GLY A 19 -5.09 11.77 -0.09
CA GLY A 19 -5.25 12.99 -0.87
C GLY A 19 -3.92 13.52 -1.42
N VAL A 20 -4.03 14.55 -2.27
CA VAL A 20 -2.85 15.22 -2.84
C VAL A 20 -2.12 16.02 -1.76
N PRO A 21 -0.80 15.83 -1.57
CA PRO A 21 -0.06 16.54 -0.54
C PRO A 21 -0.02 18.04 -0.81
N LYS A 22 -0.07 18.86 0.26
CA LYS A 22 0.04 20.32 0.16
C LYS A 22 1.44 20.79 -0.25
N THR A 23 2.44 19.97 0.01
CA THR A 23 3.85 20.19 -0.38
C THR A 23 4.23 19.19 -1.47
N THR A 24 5.03 19.62 -2.45
CA THR A 24 5.53 18.72 -3.49
C THR A 24 6.42 17.63 -2.86
N ILE A 25 5.94 16.39 -2.92
CA ILE A 25 6.64 15.19 -2.44
C ILE A 25 6.52 14.15 -3.55
N TYR A 26 7.64 13.50 -3.89
CA TYR A 26 7.69 12.39 -4.84
C TYR A 26 7.71 11.07 -4.07
N PHE A 27 6.52 10.53 -3.78
CA PHE A 27 6.38 9.31 -2.97
C PHE A 27 6.94 8.09 -3.68
N ALA A 28 6.86 8.04 -5.01
CA ALA A 28 7.44 6.96 -5.80
C ALA A 28 8.94 6.78 -5.53
N GLY A 29 9.65 7.87 -5.23
CA GLY A 29 11.07 7.82 -4.87
C GLY A 29 11.36 7.01 -3.60
N TYR A 30 10.41 6.91 -2.66
CA TYR A 30 10.61 6.12 -1.43
C TYR A 30 10.66 4.62 -1.68
N TYR A 31 10.05 4.13 -2.77
CA TYR A 31 10.10 2.72 -3.16
C TYR A 31 11.55 2.21 -3.28
N ASP A 32 12.41 2.97 -3.96
CA ASP A 32 13.82 2.59 -4.16
C ASP A 32 14.76 3.18 -3.11
N THR A 33 14.57 4.46 -2.75
CA THR A 33 15.57 5.21 -1.99
C THR A 33 15.38 5.15 -0.47
N ASN A 34 14.16 4.83 -0.01
CA ASN A 34 13.85 4.77 1.41
C ASN A 34 12.82 3.67 1.73
N PRO A 35 13.23 2.39 1.63
CA PRO A 35 12.32 1.26 1.81
C PRO A 35 11.67 1.23 3.20
N TYR A 36 12.30 1.82 4.22
CA TYR A 36 11.71 1.93 5.55
C TYR A 36 10.48 2.84 5.56
N VAL A 37 10.56 4.02 4.94
CA VAL A 37 9.42 4.94 4.82
C VAL A 37 8.33 4.30 3.97
N PHE A 38 8.70 3.70 2.83
CA PHE A 38 7.76 2.98 1.97
C PHE A 38 6.96 1.91 2.74
N LYS A 39 7.65 1.01 3.45
CA LYS A 39 7.00 -0.04 4.26
C LYS A 39 6.16 0.52 5.39
N SER A 40 6.62 1.59 6.05
CA SER A 40 5.86 2.25 7.11
C SER A 40 4.55 2.85 6.59
N MET A 41 4.57 3.42 5.38
CA MET A 41 3.37 3.96 4.75
C MET A 41 2.40 2.85 4.32
N LEU A 42 2.90 1.72 3.80
CA LEU A 42 2.05 0.56 3.51
C LEU A 42 1.36 0.01 4.76
N LEU A 43 2.10 -0.18 5.86
CA LEU A 43 1.50 -0.59 7.14
C LEU A 43 0.44 0.42 7.61
N THR A 44 0.71 1.71 7.46
CA THR A 44 -0.26 2.77 7.80
C THR A 44 -1.53 2.65 6.97
N ILE A 45 -1.41 2.37 5.67
CA ILE A 45 -2.56 2.10 4.79
C ILE A 45 -3.34 0.88 5.30
N CYS A 46 -2.69 -0.24 5.62
CA CYS A 46 -3.38 -1.43 6.13
C CYS A 46 -4.21 -1.12 7.38
N ILE A 47 -3.60 -0.43 8.35
CA ILE A 47 -4.28 -0.04 9.58
C ILE A 47 -5.45 0.87 9.27
N TYR A 48 -5.28 1.82 8.34
CA TYR A 48 -6.36 2.70 7.91
C TYR A 48 -7.52 1.91 7.27
N GLU A 49 -7.23 1.03 6.31
CA GLU A 49 -8.25 0.25 5.62
C GLU A 49 -9.02 -0.68 6.57
N ILE A 50 -8.32 -1.38 7.47
CA ILE A 50 -8.95 -2.29 8.45
C ILE A 50 -9.86 -1.54 9.43
N ASN A 51 -9.48 -0.33 9.86
CA ASN A 51 -10.16 0.34 10.97
C ASN A 51 -11.15 1.44 10.55
N TYR A 52 -11.07 1.91 9.29
CA TYR A 52 -11.88 3.03 8.81
C TYR A 52 -12.63 2.76 7.51
N ASN A 53 -12.34 1.67 6.80
CA ASN A 53 -12.96 1.34 5.50
C ASN A 53 -13.27 -0.15 5.35
N ASP A 54 -13.44 -0.89 6.46
CA ASP A 54 -13.65 -2.34 6.40
C ASP A 54 -14.91 -2.71 5.63
N ASP A 55 -15.93 -1.85 5.67
CA ASP A 55 -17.18 -1.96 4.92
C ASP A 55 -17.02 -2.01 3.40
N LYS A 56 -15.85 -1.60 2.86
CA LYS A 56 -15.56 -1.60 1.42
C LYS A 56 -15.00 -2.92 0.90
N TYR A 57 -14.75 -3.88 1.78
CA TYR A 57 -14.07 -5.12 1.46
C TYR A 57 -14.94 -6.32 1.80
N THR A 58 -14.83 -7.37 0.99
CA THR A 58 -15.32 -8.69 1.38
C THR A 58 -14.47 -9.29 2.51
N GLU A 59 -14.98 -10.32 3.18
CA GLU A 59 -14.24 -11.02 4.24
C GLU A 59 -12.90 -11.59 3.74
N GLU A 60 -12.88 -12.13 2.51
CA GLU A 60 -11.66 -12.65 1.88
C GLU A 60 -10.63 -11.54 1.61
N GLU A 61 -11.07 -10.39 1.13
CA GLU A 61 -10.20 -9.23 0.88
C GLU A 61 -9.66 -8.64 2.20
N LEU A 62 -10.49 -8.57 3.25
CA LEU A 62 -10.05 -8.15 4.57
C LEU A 62 -8.98 -9.09 5.14
N GLU A 63 -9.08 -10.38 4.88
CA GLU A 63 -8.07 -11.35 5.33
C GLU A 63 -6.73 -11.13 4.62
N ILE A 64 -6.72 -10.71 3.35
CA ILE A 64 -5.49 -10.32 2.65
C ILE A 64 -4.83 -9.12 3.34
N ILE A 65 -5.62 -8.09 3.69
CA ILE A 65 -5.08 -6.89 4.37
C ILE A 65 -4.55 -7.24 5.76
N LYS A 66 -5.26 -8.09 6.51
CA LYS A 66 -4.84 -8.56 7.84
C LYS A 66 -3.60 -9.44 7.79
N ASP A 67 -3.46 -10.31 6.79
CA ASP A 67 -2.24 -11.12 6.63
C ASP A 67 -1.02 -10.23 6.35
N TYR A 68 -1.19 -9.22 5.48
CA TYR A 68 -0.13 -8.26 5.21
C TYR A 68 0.23 -7.46 6.48
N GLU A 69 -0.76 -6.94 7.22
CA GLU A 69 -0.53 -6.21 8.48
C GLU A 69 0.25 -7.06 9.48
N ARG A 70 -0.15 -8.32 9.68
CA ARG A 70 0.47 -9.24 10.63
C ARG A 70 1.95 -9.47 10.32
N LYS A 71 2.30 -9.66 9.05
CA LYS A 71 3.69 -9.85 8.59
C LYS A 71 4.46 -8.52 8.68
N ALA A 72 3.84 -7.40 8.29
CA ALA A 72 4.45 -6.07 8.29
C ALA A 72 4.85 -5.63 9.70
N SER A 73 3.95 -5.82 10.67
CA SER A 73 4.15 -5.49 12.08
C SER A 73 5.30 -6.28 12.74
N LYS A 74 5.70 -7.40 12.14
CA LYS A 74 6.86 -8.20 12.57
C LYS A 74 8.10 -8.01 11.70
N ASN A 75 8.02 -7.13 10.69
CA ASN A 75 9.05 -6.93 9.68
C ASN A 75 9.39 -8.23 8.92
N GLU A 76 8.38 -9.08 8.68
CA GLU A 76 8.49 -10.37 7.97
C GLU A 76 8.09 -10.26 6.49
N ASN A 77 7.70 -9.08 6.01
CA ASN A 77 7.31 -8.85 4.61
C ASN A 77 8.51 -8.97 3.65
N SER A 78 8.33 -9.80 2.64
CA SER A 78 9.16 -9.81 1.44
C SER A 78 8.76 -8.69 0.48
N ASN A 79 9.64 -8.34 -0.47
CA ASN A 79 9.27 -7.42 -1.55
C ASN A 79 8.09 -7.93 -2.38
N SER A 80 7.93 -9.25 -2.52
CA SER A 80 6.75 -9.82 -3.19
C SER A 80 5.47 -9.60 -2.41
N ASP A 81 5.50 -9.67 -1.07
CA ASP A 81 4.32 -9.33 -0.26
C ASP A 81 3.93 -7.85 -0.48
N ASP A 82 4.92 -6.95 -0.50
CA ASP A 82 4.70 -5.51 -0.74
C ASP A 82 4.10 -5.24 -2.13
N ILE A 83 4.63 -5.89 -3.17
CA ILE A 83 4.12 -5.77 -4.54
C ILE A 83 2.69 -6.31 -4.65
N ASN A 84 2.44 -7.52 -4.13
CA ASN A 84 1.13 -8.14 -4.19
C ASN A 84 0.08 -7.28 -3.46
N PHE A 85 0.48 -6.65 -2.35
CA PHE A 85 -0.40 -5.74 -1.61
C PHE A 85 -0.71 -4.45 -2.38
N LEU A 86 0.27 -3.86 -3.07
CA LEU A 86 0.03 -2.72 -3.97
C LEU A 86 -0.95 -3.08 -5.10
N GLU A 87 -0.79 -4.26 -5.73
CA GLU A 87 -1.69 -4.71 -6.80
C GLU A 87 -3.11 -5.00 -6.29
N PHE A 88 -3.22 -5.55 -5.08
CA PHE A 88 -4.50 -5.73 -4.39
C PHE A 88 -5.19 -4.38 -4.13
N LEU A 89 -4.47 -3.40 -3.57
CA LEU A 89 -5.02 -2.07 -3.32
C LEU A 89 -5.45 -1.37 -4.61
N LYS A 90 -4.68 -1.52 -5.68
CA LYS A 90 -5.03 -1.00 -7.00
C LYS A 90 -6.39 -1.52 -7.47
N THR A 91 -6.55 -2.84 -7.42
CA THR A 91 -7.76 -3.53 -7.92
C THR A 91 -8.97 -3.18 -7.07
N SER A 92 -8.83 -3.19 -5.74
CA SER A 92 -9.93 -2.91 -4.81
C SER A 92 -10.38 -1.45 -4.80
N LYS A 93 -9.52 -0.50 -5.21
CA LYS A 93 -9.83 0.94 -5.26
C LYS A 93 -10.18 1.45 -6.66
N GLU A 94 -10.24 0.57 -7.66
CA GLU A 94 -10.43 0.93 -9.08
C GLU A 94 -9.42 1.97 -9.59
N LEU A 95 -8.14 1.81 -9.20
CA LEU A 95 -7.01 2.67 -9.60
C LEU A 95 -6.33 2.22 -10.90
#